data_AF-A0A6I3MNP7-F1
#
_entry.id   AF-A0A6I3MNP7-F1
#
_cell.length_a   1.000
_cell.length_b   1.000
_cell.length_c   1.000
_cell.angle_alpha   90.00
_cell.angle_beta   90.00
_cell.angle_gamma   90.00
#
_symmetry.space_group_name_H-M   'P 1'
#
loop_
_entity.id
_entity.type
_entity.pdbx_description
1 polymer ?
#
loop_
_entity_poly.entity_id
_entity_poly.type
_entity_poly.pdbx_seq_one_letter_code
_entity_poly.pdbx_strand_id
1 'polypeptide(L)'
;MNIPCILIPALVGLICGILGYLIGKMNSKNDDSLALSLQADLDACKANTKNLNARIATLEADLKAAKANISTQSFAGTAVPAFIFDGALAATVFGTKIKENDLKIVEGIGPKIEELYHSAGINTWLALSETSTAKSQAILDAAGENYAIHNPGTWAKQAALAYQGKWQELKDWQEVLDGGKE
;
A
#
# COMPACT_ATOMS: atom_id res chain seq x y z
N MET A 1 3.12 2.27 -91.20
CA MET A 1 3.10 3.00 -89.91
C MET A 1 3.14 1.97 -88.80
N ASN A 2 4.15 2.01 -87.92
CA ASN A 2 4.54 0.87 -87.08
C ASN A 2 3.61 0.69 -85.87
N ILE A 3 2.55 -0.11 -86.06
CA ILE A 3 1.61 -0.59 -85.04
C ILE A 3 2.29 -1.07 -83.74
N PRO A 4 3.43 -1.81 -83.75
CA PRO A 4 4.08 -2.24 -82.51
C PRO A 4 4.71 -1.10 -81.68
N CYS A 5 5.05 0.04 -82.28
CA CYS A 5 5.70 1.16 -81.57
C CYS A 5 4.75 1.93 -80.63
N ILE A 6 3.43 1.86 -80.87
CA ILE A 6 2.40 2.53 -80.04
C ILE A 6 1.79 1.54 -79.04
N LEU A 7 1.69 0.26 -79.43
CA LEU A 7 1.07 -0.77 -78.61
C LEU A 7 1.88 -1.08 -77.34
N ILE A 8 3.21 -1.12 -77.43
CA ILE A 8 4.09 -1.47 -76.30
C ILE A 8 4.03 -0.39 -75.20
N PRO A 9 4.18 0.93 -75.48
CA PRO A 9 4.02 1.96 -74.45
C PRO A 9 2.62 2.01 -73.82
N ALA A 10 1.57 1.74 -74.60
CA ALA A 10 0.20 1.71 -74.10
C ALA A 10 -0.03 0.55 -73.12
N LEU A 11 0.51 -0.63 -73.41
CA LEU A 11 0.46 -1.79 -72.50
C LEU A 11 1.25 -1.54 -71.21
N VAL A 12 2.45 -0.96 -71.31
CA VAL A 12 3.26 -0.63 -70.12
C VAL A 12 2.56 0.40 -69.24
N GLY A 13 1.96 1.45 -69.83
CA GLY A 13 1.18 2.44 -69.09
C GLY A 13 -0.02 1.83 -68.36
N LEU A 14 -0.73 0.90 -69.00
CA LEU A 14 -1.85 0.19 -68.40
C LEU A 14 -1.40 -0.70 -67.23
N ILE A 15 -0.29 -1.43 -67.39
CA ILE A 15 0.28 -2.28 -66.34
C ILE A 15 0.74 -1.42 -65.14
N CYS A 16 1.46 -0.32 -65.39
CA CYS A 16 1.90 0.60 -64.33
C CYS A 16 0.72 1.24 -63.60
N GLY A 17 -0.36 1.61 -64.31
CA GLY A 17 -1.57 2.15 -63.69
C GLY A 17 -2.27 1.16 -62.78
N ILE A 18 -2.39 -0.11 -63.21
CA ILE A 18 -3.00 -1.18 -62.40
C ILE A 18 -2.14 -1.48 -61.16
N LEU A 19 -0.81 -1.57 -61.32
CA LEU A 19 0.11 -1.80 -60.21
C LEU A 19 0.08 -0.64 -59.20
N GLY A 20 0.10 0.61 -59.68
CA GLY A 20 0.00 1.79 -58.82
C GLY A 20 -1.31 1.83 -58.02
N TYR A 21 -2.44 1.49 -58.66
CA TYR A 21 -3.73 1.40 -57.98
C TYR A 21 -3.77 0.28 -56.93
N LEU A 22 -3.22 -0.89 -57.22
CA LEU A 22 -3.17 -2.01 -56.28
C LEU A 22 -2.27 -1.71 -55.07
N ILE A 23 -1.10 -1.12 -55.28
CA ILE A 23 -0.17 -0.72 -54.21
C ILE A 23 -0.82 0.35 -53.31
N GLY A 24 -1.44 1.38 -53.90
CA GLY A 24 -2.15 2.41 -53.13
C GLY A 24 -3.30 1.85 -52.30
N LYS A 25 -4.09 0.92 -52.87
CA LYS A 25 -5.21 0.27 -52.18
C LYS A 25 -4.79 -0.67 -51.05
N MET A 26 -3.59 -1.26 -51.13
CA MET A 26 -3.04 -2.08 -50.05
C MET A 26 -2.53 -1.20 -48.91
N ASN A 27 -1.91 -0.05 -49.20
CA ASN A 27 -1.44 0.88 -48.17
C ASN A 27 -2.61 1.54 -47.42
N SER A 28 -3.64 1.98 -48.13
CA SER A 28 -4.81 2.63 -47.50
C SER A 28 -5.54 1.73 -46.51
N LYS A 29 -5.58 0.40 -46.75
CA LYS A 29 -6.16 -0.58 -45.83
C LYS A 29 -5.36 -0.73 -44.53
N ASN A 30 -4.04 -0.63 -44.60
CA ASN A 30 -3.19 -0.69 -43.43
C ASN A 30 -3.34 0.59 -42.59
N ASP A 31 -3.44 1.75 -43.25
CA ASP A 31 -3.65 3.05 -42.58
C ASP A 31 -4.99 3.10 -41.83
N ASP A 32 -6.07 2.60 -42.45
CA ASP A 32 -7.39 2.48 -41.79
C ASP A 32 -7.33 1.54 -40.57
N SER A 33 -6.67 0.39 -40.71
CA SER A 33 -6.51 -0.59 -39.61
C SER A 33 -5.71 -0.02 -38.44
N LEU A 34 -4.67 0.78 -38.72
CA LEU A 34 -3.85 1.42 -37.69
C LEU A 34 -4.63 2.54 -36.99
N ALA A 35 -5.40 3.33 -37.74
CA ALA A 35 -6.25 4.37 -37.17
C ALA A 35 -7.33 3.78 -36.24
N LEU A 36 -7.92 2.64 -36.63
CA LEU A 36 -8.87 1.88 -35.82
C LEU A 36 -8.25 1.36 -34.51
N SER A 37 -7.04 0.81 -34.55
CA SER A 37 -6.37 0.33 -33.32
C SER A 37 -5.99 1.46 -32.38
N LEU A 38 -5.44 2.57 -32.92
CA LEU A 38 -5.13 3.76 -32.13
C LEU A 38 -6.38 4.37 -31.48
N GLN A 39 -7.51 4.40 -32.21
CA GLN A 39 -8.77 4.90 -31.68
C GLN A 39 -9.27 4.02 -30.53
N ALA A 40 -9.17 2.69 -30.65
CA ALA A 40 -9.55 1.76 -29.60
C ALA A 40 -8.68 1.92 -28.33
N ASP A 41 -7.36 2.09 -28.49
CA ASP A 41 -6.43 2.30 -27.37
C ASP A 41 -6.71 3.64 -26.65
N LEU A 42 -7.05 4.68 -27.40
CA LEU A 42 -7.36 6.01 -26.86
C LEU A 42 -8.67 5.99 -26.06
N ASP A 43 -9.68 5.26 -26.54
CA ASP A 43 -10.94 5.07 -25.83
C ASP A 43 -10.76 4.22 -24.57
N ALA A 44 -9.91 3.19 -24.61
CA ALA A 44 -9.53 2.40 -23.44
C ALA A 44 -8.80 3.25 -22.38
N CYS A 45 -7.86 4.11 -22.79
CA CYS A 45 -7.14 5.02 -21.90
C CYS A 45 -8.08 6.05 -21.25
N LYS A 46 -9.02 6.61 -22.03
CA LYS A 46 -10.05 7.51 -21.53
C LYS A 46 -10.98 6.81 -20.54
N ALA A 47 -11.38 5.57 -20.81
CA ALA A 47 -12.21 4.78 -19.89
C ALA A 47 -11.49 4.49 -18.58
N ASN A 48 -10.21 4.12 -18.63
CA ASN A 48 -9.38 3.89 -17.45
C ASN A 48 -9.22 5.18 -16.62
N THR A 49 -8.93 6.31 -17.28
CA THR A 49 -8.84 7.62 -16.62
C THR A 49 -10.15 8.00 -15.92
N LYS A 50 -11.29 7.78 -16.57
CA LYS A 50 -12.62 7.99 -15.95
C LYS A 50 -12.83 7.08 -14.74
N ASN A 51 -12.43 5.81 -14.83
CA ASN A 51 -12.55 4.86 -13.72
C ASN A 51 -11.69 5.28 -12.52
N LEU A 52 -10.44 5.67 -12.76
CA LEU A 52 -9.53 6.19 -11.72
C LEU A 52 -10.10 7.44 -11.07
N ASN A 53 -10.56 8.42 -11.86
CA ASN A 53 -11.17 9.64 -11.32
C ASN A 53 -12.43 9.35 -10.51
N ALA A 54 -13.26 8.39 -10.93
CA ALA A 54 -14.41 7.95 -10.14
C ALA A 54 -13.98 7.30 -8.82
N ARG A 55 -12.96 6.42 -8.84
CA ARG A 55 -12.40 5.81 -7.63
C ARG A 55 -11.78 6.84 -6.70
N ILE A 56 -11.09 7.85 -7.23
CA ILE A 56 -10.55 8.96 -6.45
C ILE A 56 -11.70 9.71 -5.77
N ALA A 57 -12.75 10.07 -6.51
CA ALA A 57 -13.91 10.75 -5.95
C ALA A 57 -14.63 9.90 -4.87
N THR A 58 -14.75 8.58 -5.06
CA THR A 58 -15.30 7.67 -4.05
C THR A 58 -14.41 7.61 -2.81
N LEU A 59 -13.09 7.45 -2.98
CA LEU A 59 -12.16 7.43 -1.86
C LEU A 59 -12.11 8.77 -1.11
N GLU A 60 -12.21 9.89 -1.81
CA GLU A 60 -12.31 11.21 -1.20
C GLU A 60 -13.63 11.38 -0.43
N ALA A 61 -14.73 10.87 -0.96
CA ALA A 61 -16.02 10.85 -0.28
C ALA A 61 -15.99 9.96 0.97
N ASP A 62 -15.39 8.77 0.88
CA ASP A 62 -15.21 7.84 1.99
C ASP A 62 -14.26 8.42 3.05
N LEU A 63 -13.16 9.07 2.65
CA LEU A 63 -12.27 9.79 3.56
C LEU A 63 -12.97 10.98 4.22
N LYS A 64 -13.81 11.72 3.48
CA LYS A 64 -14.59 12.83 4.03
C LYS A 64 -15.66 12.33 4.99
N ALA A 65 -16.33 11.22 4.68
CA ALA A 65 -17.31 10.57 5.55
C ALA A 65 -16.64 9.99 6.80
N ALA A 66 -15.49 9.34 6.67
CA ALA A 66 -14.68 8.88 7.79
C ALA A 66 -14.20 10.05 8.67
N LYS A 67 -13.73 11.16 8.06
CA LYS A 67 -13.36 12.39 8.81
C LYS A 67 -14.57 13.08 9.45
N ALA A 68 -15.75 13.02 8.84
CA ALA A 68 -16.98 13.54 9.43
C ALA A 68 -17.48 12.64 10.58
N ASN A 69 -17.28 11.31 10.49
CA ASN A 69 -17.50 10.38 11.60
C ASN A 69 -16.48 10.58 12.74
N ILE A 70 -15.26 11.01 12.42
CA ILE A 70 -14.25 11.47 13.41
C ILE A 70 -14.63 12.84 14.02
N SER A 71 -15.28 13.73 13.27
CA SER A 71 -15.68 15.07 13.74
C SER A 71 -17.04 15.12 14.46
N THR A 72 -17.90 14.12 14.26
CA THR A 72 -19.21 14.01 14.95
C THR A 72 -19.14 13.07 16.15
N GLN A 73 -18.05 12.31 16.30
CA GLN A 73 -17.53 11.99 17.62
C GLN A 73 -16.88 13.25 18.17
N SER A 74 -17.72 14.06 18.82
CA SER A 74 -17.29 14.93 19.88
C SER A 74 -16.27 14.18 20.75
N PHE A 75 -14.99 14.49 20.61
CA PHE A 75 -14.00 14.27 21.66
C PHE A 75 -14.28 15.28 22.79
N ALA A 76 -15.50 15.27 23.32
CA ALA A 76 -15.77 15.79 24.65
C ALA A 76 -14.98 14.87 25.57
N GLY A 77 -13.71 15.24 25.82
CA GLY A 77 -12.75 14.58 26.69
C GLY A 77 -13.24 13.27 27.28
N THR A 78 -13.38 12.24 26.45
CA THR A 78 -13.53 10.89 26.95
C THR A 78 -12.13 10.60 27.42
N ALA A 79 -11.90 10.75 28.72
CA ALA A 79 -10.78 10.12 29.37
C ALA A 79 -10.69 8.72 28.75
N VAL A 80 -9.61 8.47 28.00
CA VAL A 80 -9.28 7.14 27.48
C VAL A 80 -9.60 6.20 28.64
N PRO A 81 -10.46 5.17 28.48
CA PRO A 81 -10.72 4.27 29.58
C PRO A 81 -9.36 3.78 30.04
N ALA A 82 -8.93 4.28 31.19
CA ALA A 82 -7.64 3.99 31.74
C ALA A 82 -7.79 2.56 32.24
N PHE A 83 -7.39 1.61 31.41
CA PHE A 83 -7.30 0.22 31.83
C PHE A 83 -6.30 0.21 32.97
N ILE A 84 -6.79 -0.05 34.18
CA ILE A 84 -5.92 -0.14 35.35
C ILE A 84 -5.09 -1.41 35.18
N PHE A 85 -3.77 -1.25 35.25
CA PHE A 85 -2.85 -2.37 35.15
C PHE A 85 -3.05 -3.36 36.30
N ASP A 86 -3.49 -4.57 35.96
CA ASP A 86 -3.50 -5.72 36.87
C ASP A 86 -2.22 -6.55 36.68
N GLY A 87 -1.20 -6.22 37.47
CA GLY A 87 0.07 -6.94 37.46
C GLY A 87 0.01 -8.37 38.00
N ALA A 88 -1.02 -8.74 38.77
CA ALA A 88 -1.19 -10.11 39.26
C ALA A 88 -1.69 -11.04 38.15
N LEU A 89 -2.63 -10.56 37.33
CA LEU A 89 -3.08 -11.28 36.14
C LEU A 89 -1.94 -11.46 35.14
N ALA A 90 -1.19 -10.38 34.87
CA ALA A 90 -0.02 -10.40 33.98
C ALA A 90 1.02 -11.44 34.45
N ALA A 91 1.33 -11.44 35.76
CA ALA A 91 2.27 -12.38 36.35
C ALA A 91 1.79 -13.84 36.33
N THR A 92 0.47 -14.07 36.43
CA THR A 92 -0.11 -15.42 36.33
C THR A 92 0.07 -16.00 34.92
N VAL A 93 -0.06 -15.17 33.88
CA VAL A 93 0.05 -15.61 32.48
C VAL A 93 1.51 -15.80 32.04
N PHE A 94 2.38 -14.85 32.37
CA PHE A 94 3.80 -14.85 31.95
C PHE A 94 4.75 -15.52 32.95
N GLY A 95 4.27 -15.89 34.14
CA GLY A 95 5.08 -16.51 35.19
C GLY A 95 6.15 -15.58 35.80
N THR A 96 6.14 -14.29 35.45
CA THR A 96 7.12 -13.29 35.90
C THR A 96 6.43 -11.98 36.27
N LYS A 97 7.03 -11.20 37.16
CA LYS A 97 6.48 -9.90 37.55
C LYS A 97 6.68 -8.89 36.42
N ILE A 98 5.59 -8.48 35.80
CA ILE A 98 5.58 -7.43 34.77
C ILE A 98 5.45 -6.07 35.46
N LYS A 99 6.28 -5.11 35.05
CA LYS A 99 6.16 -3.71 35.45
C LYS A 99 5.21 -3.01 34.48
N GLU A 100 4.36 -2.14 35.00
CA GLU A 100 3.48 -1.32 34.17
C GLU A 100 4.30 -0.55 33.13
N ASN A 101 3.86 -0.59 31.86
CA ASN A 101 4.51 0.05 30.72
C ASN A 101 5.93 -0.46 30.40
N ASP A 102 6.30 -1.65 30.87
CA ASP A 102 7.52 -2.32 30.41
C ASP A 102 7.34 -2.75 28.94
N LEU A 103 8.05 -2.09 28.02
CA LEU A 103 7.87 -2.32 26.59
C LEU A 103 8.50 -3.64 26.14
N LYS A 104 9.38 -4.24 26.95
CA LYS A 104 10.01 -5.53 26.64
C LYS A 104 9.05 -6.71 26.71
N ILE A 105 7.81 -6.49 27.17
CA ILE A 105 6.73 -7.48 27.03
C ILE A 105 6.35 -7.71 25.56
N VAL A 106 6.66 -6.76 24.68
CA VAL A 106 6.46 -6.87 23.23
C VAL A 106 7.62 -7.65 22.63
N GLU A 107 7.30 -8.72 21.91
CA GLU A 107 8.26 -9.56 21.23
C GLU A 107 9.04 -8.77 20.17
N GLY A 108 10.36 -8.87 20.21
CA GLY A 108 11.27 -8.08 19.37
C GLY A 108 11.71 -6.75 19.99
N ILE A 109 11.11 -6.30 21.10
CA ILE A 109 11.59 -5.15 21.86
C ILE A 109 12.50 -5.62 23.00
N GLY A 110 13.82 -5.51 22.79
CA GLY A 110 14.82 -5.70 23.85
C GLY A 110 15.12 -4.41 24.63
N PRO A 111 15.96 -4.48 25.69
CA PRO A 111 16.30 -3.31 26.52
C PRO A 111 16.84 -2.10 25.73
N LYS A 112 17.62 -2.37 24.67
CA LYS A 112 18.18 -1.31 23.81
C LYS A 112 17.11 -0.65 22.94
N ILE A 113 16.12 -1.40 22.49
CA ILE A 113 15.03 -0.85 21.67
C ILE A 113 14.09 -0.05 22.57
N GLU A 114 13.75 -0.58 23.75
CA GLU A 114 13.00 0.15 24.78
C GLU A 114 13.63 1.53 25.07
N GLU A 115 14.95 1.60 25.23
CA GLU A 115 15.68 2.86 25.43
C GLU A 115 15.52 3.85 24.26
N LEU A 116 15.51 3.37 23.01
CA LEU A 116 15.26 4.21 21.83
C LEU A 116 13.84 4.78 21.84
N TYR A 117 12.84 3.95 22.17
CA TYR A 117 11.45 4.39 22.28
C TYR A 117 11.25 5.40 23.40
N HIS A 118 11.86 5.16 24.56
CA HIS A 118 11.85 6.11 25.67
C HIS A 118 12.47 7.45 25.29
N SER A 119 13.61 7.43 24.58
CA SER A 119 14.28 8.62 24.05
C SER A 119 13.42 9.36 23.02
N ALA A 120 12.57 8.65 22.28
CA ALA A 120 11.59 9.19 21.36
C ALA A 120 10.25 9.63 22.04
N GLY A 121 10.18 9.57 23.37
CA GLY A 121 8.99 9.96 24.15
C GLY A 121 7.88 8.91 24.24
N ILE A 122 8.13 7.69 23.77
CA ILE A 122 7.19 6.58 23.78
C ILE A 122 7.50 5.71 24.99
N ASN A 123 6.88 6.02 26.13
CA ASN A 123 7.16 5.40 27.44
C ASN A 123 6.02 4.50 27.96
N THR A 124 4.95 4.33 27.18
CA THR A 124 3.76 3.59 27.61
C THR A 124 3.29 2.63 26.54
N TRP A 125 2.59 1.57 26.95
CA TRP A 125 1.97 0.63 26.02
C TRP A 125 0.95 1.34 25.11
N LEU A 126 0.22 2.31 25.66
CA LEU A 126 -0.70 3.15 24.88
C LEU A 126 0.05 3.93 23.79
N ALA A 127 1.11 4.67 24.16
CA ALA A 127 1.88 5.45 23.20
C ALA A 127 2.53 4.57 22.12
N LEU A 128 3.00 3.38 22.48
CA LEU A 128 3.55 2.42 21.52
C LEU A 128 2.44 1.86 20.61
N SER A 129 1.25 1.58 21.14
CA SER A 129 0.11 1.09 20.35
C SER A 129 -0.40 2.08 19.31
N GLU A 130 -0.26 3.38 19.58
CA GLU A 130 -0.60 4.47 18.68
C GLU A 130 0.53 4.83 17.71
N THR A 131 1.72 4.24 17.91
CA THR A 131 2.87 4.49 17.04
C THR A 131 2.77 3.66 15.77
N SER A 132 2.61 4.33 14.63
CA SER A 132 2.59 3.68 13.32
C SER A 132 3.88 2.89 13.06
N THR A 133 3.79 1.79 12.30
CA THR A 133 4.94 0.99 11.86
C THR A 133 6.00 1.84 11.15
N ALA A 134 5.59 2.83 10.34
CA ALA A 134 6.52 3.73 9.66
C ALA A 134 7.33 4.60 10.64
N LYS A 135 6.69 5.13 11.68
CA LYS A 135 7.38 5.90 12.73
C LYS A 135 8.32 5.01 13.54
N SER A 136 7.88 3.80 13.88
CA SER A 136 8.72 2.79 14.54
C SER A 136 9.95 2.45 13.71
N GLN A 137 9.78 2.21 12.40
CA GLN A 137 10.90 1.95 11.49
C GLN A 137 11.87 3.14 11.45
N ALA A 138 11.36 4.37 11.36
CA ALA A 138 12.21 5.56 11.37
C ALA A 138 13.04 5.71 12.65
N ILE A 139 12.50 5.31 13.82
CA ILE A 139 13.25 5.29 15.09
C ILE A 139 14.40 4.27 15.04
N LEU A 140 14.13 3.07 14.51
CA LEU A 140 15.16 2.02 14.36
C LEU A 140 16.24 2.43 13.36
N ASP A 141 15.85 2.99 12.22
CA ASP A 141 16.76 3.43 11.17
C ASP A 141 17.68 4.56 11.68
N ALA A 142 17.14 5.50 12.46
CA ALA A 142 17.90 6.57 13.10
C ALA A 142 18.92 6.05 14.13
N ALA A 143 18.67 4.87 14.72
CA ALA A 143 19.57 4.25 15.69
C ALA A 143 20.71 3.42 15.03
N GLY A 144 20.62 3.16 13.72
CA GLY A 144 21.68 2.58 12.91
C GLY A 144 21.47 1.10 12.52
N GLU A 145 22.39 0.58 11.70
CA GLU A 145 22.26 -0.73 11.02
C GLU A 145 22.08 -1.92 11.97
N ASN A 146 22.55 -1.82 13.21
CA ASN A 146 22.38 -2.86 14.24
C ASN A 146 20.90 -3.17 14.53
N TYR A 147 19.99 -2.25 14.22
CA TYR A 147 18.57 -2.40 14.45
C TYR A 147 17.80 -2.84 13.20
N ALA A 148 18.42 -2.84 12.02
CA ALA A 148 17.78 -3.12 10.73
C ALA A 148 17.19 -4.53 10.61
N ILE A 149 17.65 -5.48 11.43
CA ILE A 149 17.10 -6.85 11.46
C ILE A 149 15.75 -6.95 12.16
N HIS A 150 15.36 -5.95 12.96
CA HIS A 150 14.11 -5.95 13.72
C HIS A 150 12.94 -5.48 12.85
N ASN A 151 11.78 -6.13 13.02
CA ASN A 151 10.56 -5.77 12.31
C ASN A 151 9.52 -5.20 13.28
N PRO A 152 9.19 -3.90 13.20
CA PRO A 152 8.20 -3.28 14.09
C PRO A 152 6.74 -3.54 13.72
N GLY A 153 6.46 -4.37 12.71
CA GLY A 153 5.11 -4.57 12.15
C GLY A 153 4.05 -5.02 13.15
N THR A 154 4.42 -5.81 14.16
CA THR A 154 3.50 -6.36 15.16
C THR A 154 3.50 -5.60 16.49
N TRP A 155 4.49 -4.74 16.73
CA TRP A 155 4.73 -4.12 18.03
C TRP A 155 3.57 -3.26 18.54
N ALA A 156 2.97 -2.47 17.65
CA ALA A 156 1.83 -1.62 18.01
C ALA A 156 0.61 -2.44 18.48
N LYS A 157 0.32 -3.55 17.78
CA LYS A 157 -0.78 -4.45 18.15
C LYS A 157 -0.49 -5.16 19.48
N GLN A 158 0.73 -5.65 19.68
CA GLN A 158 1.11 -6.30 20.95
C GLN A 158 1.03 -5.33 22.12
N ALA A 159 1.50 -4.10 21.95
CA ALA A 159 1.37 -3.04 22.94
C ALA A 159 -0.09 -2.70 23.24
N ALA A 160 -0.97 -2.74 22.24
CA ALA A 160 -2.41 -2.56 22.45
C ALA A 160 -3.01 -3.66 23.35
N LEU A 161 -2.61 -4.92 23.18
CA LEU A 161 -3.05 -6.02 24.02
C LEU A 161 -2.54 -5.88 25.46
N ALA A 162 -1.27 -5.48 25.63
CA ALA A 162 -0.69 -5.19 26.93
C ALA A 162 -1.42 -4.03 27.63
N TYR A 163 -1.69 -2.93 26.92
CA TYR A 163 -2.45 -1.79 27.43
C TYR A 163 -3.87 -2.19 27.88
N GLN A 164 -4.54 -3.07 27.13
CA GLN A 164 -5.88 -3.56 27.45
C GLN A 164 -5.90 -4.64 28.56
N GLY A 165 -4.73 -5.08 29.06
CA GLY A 165 -4.64 -6.16 30.05
C GLY A 165 -4.99 -7.55 29.49
N LYS A 166 -4.96 -7.71 28.16
CA LYS A 166 -5.29 -8.96 27.45
C LYS A 166 -4.10 -9.91 27.43
N TRP A 167 -3.62 -10.28 28.62
CA TRP A 167 -2.36 -10.99 28.79
C TRP A 167 -2.34 -12.38 28.14
N GLN A 168 -3.43 -13.14 28.26
CA GLN A 168 -3.52 -14.47 27.64
C GLN A 168 -3.51 -14.38 26.12
N GLU A 169 -4.30 -13.47 25.55
CA GLU A 169 -4.34 -13.22 24.10
C GLU A 169 -2.97 -12.76 23.57
N LEU A 170 -2.26 -11.90 24.32
CA LEU A 170 -0.90 -11.49 23.98
C LEU A 170 0.05 -12.68 23.96
N LYS A 171 0.02 -13.52 25.01
CA LYS A 171 0.89 -14.70 25.12
C LYS A 171 0.61 -15.71 24.02
N ASP A 172 -0.66 -16.06 23.80
CA ASP A 172 -1.06 -17.01 22.77
C ASP A 172 -0.64 -16.51 21.38
N TRP A 173 -0.74 -15.20 21.12
CA TRP A 173 -0.30 -14.63 19.86
C TRP A 173 1.22 -14.68 19.70
N GLN A 174 1.99 -14.36 20.75
CA GLN A 174 3.45 -14.47 20.76
C GLN A 174 3.96 -15.90 20.56
N GLU A 175 3.23 -16.92 21.05
CA GLU A 175 3.59 -18.33 20.82
C GLU A 175 3.44 -18.76 19.34
N VAL A 176 2.61 -18.05 18.56
CA VAL A 176 2.36 -18.33 17.14
C VAL A 176 3.26 -17.49 16.22
N LEU A 177 3.83 -16.39 16.72
CA LEU A 177 4.72 -15.52 15.94
C LEU A 177 6.13 -16.15 15.81
N ASP A 178 6.73 -16.02 14.62
CA ASP A 178 8.14 -16.36 14.42
C ASP A 178 9.01 -15.12 14.65
N GLY A 179 9.37 -14.85 15.90
CA GLY A 179 10.21 -13.71 16.24
C GLY A 179 9.53 -12.36 15.98
N GLY A 180 8.21 -12.28 16.18
CA GLY A 180 7.40 -11.09 15.94
C GLY A 180 6.94 -10.89 14.48
N LYS A 181 7.05 -11.89 13.62
CA LYS A 181 6.54 -11.88 12.23
C LYS A 181 5.36 -12.85 12.09
N GLU A 182 4.31 -12.41 11.39
CA GLU A 182 3.20 -13.24 10.91
C GLU A 182 3.62 -14.06 9.67
#